data_AF-A0A6N8JA66-F1
#
_entry.id   AF-A0A6N8JA66-F1
#
_cell.length_a   1.000
_cell.length_b   1.000
_cell.length_c   1.000
_cell.angle_alpha   90.00
_cell.angle_beta   90.00
_cell.angle_gamma   90.00
#
_symmetry.space_group_name_H-M   'P 1'
#
loop_
_entity.id
_entity.type
_entity.pdbx_description
1 polymer ?
#
loop_
_entity_poly.entity_id
_entity_poly.type
_entity_poly.pdbx_seq_one_letter_code
_entity_poly.pdbx_strand_id
1 'polypeptide(L)'
;MRNLRPLNLIIILLLSISSIAQNKNPYKKIGKKASIATLTSGKYTELFDEDSIQKIGTALININTMQVVHLMDENTEIRRRPDNSTSSRFLSTDPLTGSFPMLSPYQYASNRPIDGIDLDGMEYVTYTYVFNLDKRNNNPELGNLASASYVWYNANQHNAHGSLGQGVQYIMKYQVEGKEVGQNAYFVARNASALGISTEYGNYMGATTLFNPNTDGLGSSNTYNYDLPAVDQVDFLAQQHDLAYDKLNAVGANSLFGDWGTTPIDEAALNGWNDFRDKYKTGSSDPYNGQAVTTGERKAAWRGATLFSDVVGSKKGAISFWMQQNYSKEALNHVNKGVFGTSDMNYNYNLFLDKYMEKDENGDWSRKAGMWNEDNNTPIVPSK
;
A
#
# COMPACT_ATOMS: atom_id res chain seq x y z
N MET A 1 47.93 -54.25 10.34
CA MET A 1 46.71 -53.83 9.63
C MET A 1 45.74 -55.01 9.60
N ARG A 2 44.61 -54.92 10.32
CA ARG A 2 43.63 -56.01 10.44
C ARG A 2 42.68 -55.95 9.24
N ASN A 3 42.53 -57.08 8.54
CA ASN A 3 41.68 -57.24 7.36
C ASN A 3 40.22 -56.87 7.65
N LEU A 4 39.78 -55.70 7.21
CA LEU A 4 38.36 -55.33 7.15
C LEU A 4 37.67 -56.21 6.11
N ARG A 5 36.72 -57.03 6.57
CA ARG A 5 35.92 -57.92 5.70
C ARG A 5 35.10 -57.07 4.70
N PRO A 6 34.89 -57.53 3.45
CA PRO A 6 34.18 -56.77 2.41
C PRO A 6 32.75 -56.38 2.80
N LEU A 7 32.13 -57.11 3.74
CA LEU A 7 30.82 -56.78 4.31
C LEU A 7 30.81 -55.45 5.11
N ASN A 8 31.91 -55.11 5.78
CA ASN A 8 32.02 -53.86 6.54
C ASN A 8 32.19 -52.64 5.63
N LEU A 9 32.78 -52.81 4.44
CA LEU A 9 32.88 -51.73 3.45
C LEU A 9 31.51 -51.38 2.84
N ILE A 10 30.65 -52.38 2.63
CA ILE A 10 29.29 -52.20 2.12
C ILE A 10 28.40 -51.52 3.16
N ILE A 11 28.55 -51.82 4.45
CA ILE A 11 27.81 -51.15 5.53
C ILE A 11 28.21 -49.67 5.65
N ILE A 12 29.50 -49.34 5.49
CA ILE A 12 29.97 -47.94 5.49
C ILE A 12 29.48 -47.18 4.24
N LEU A 13 29.38 -47.84 3.09
CA LEU A 13 28.84 -47.26 1.85
C LEU A 13 27.31 -47.11 1.84
N LEU A 14 26.58 -47.91 2.64
CA LEU A 14 25.13 -47.79 2.82
C LEU A 14 24.75 -46.74 3.87
N LEU A 15 25.62 -46.49 4.87
CA LEU A 15 25.43 -45.42 5.86
C LEU A 15 25.61 -44.02 5.26
N SER A 16 26.41 -43.86 4.19
CA SER A 16 26.60 -42.58 3.51
C SER A 16 25.44 -42.17 2.58
N ILE A 17 24.48 -43.07 2.30
CA ILE A 17 23.31 -42.77 1.46
C ILE A 17 22.12 -42.25 2.30
N SER A 18 22.24 -42.25 3.64
CA SER A 18 21.21 -41.74 4.54
C SER A 18 21.49 -40.30 5.00
N SER A 19 21.85 -39.41 4.08
CA SER A 19 21.85 -37.96 4.32
C SER A 19 20.63 -37.35 3.64
N ILE A 20 19.44 -37.74 4.10
CA ILE A 20 18.21 -37.03 3.73
C ILE A 20 18.31 -35.64 4.37
N ALA A 21 18.35 -34.61 3.52
CA ALA A 21 18.22 -33.23 3.94
C ALA A 21 17.01 -33.08 4.87
N GLN A 22 17.26 -32.80 6.16
CA GLN A 22 16.21 -32.66 7.14
C GLN A 22 15.49 -31.32 6.90
N ASN A 23 14.32 -31.35 6.27
CA ASN A 23 13.44 -30.19 6.23
C ASN A 23 12.89 -29.97 7.67
N LYS A 24 13.46 -29.01 8.40
CA LYS A 24 13.16 -28.77 9.82
C LYS A 24 11.84 -28.02 9.97
N ASN A 25 10.75 -28.76 10.20
CA ASN A 25 9.44 -28.17 10.51
C ASN A 25 9.50 -27.32 11.81
N PRO A 26 9.32 -25.99 11.76
CA PRO A 26 9.36 -25.12 12.94
C PRO A 26 8.21 -25.42 13.92
N TYR A 27 7.12 -26.03 13.44
CA TYR A 27 5.98 -26.46 14.25
C TYR A 27 6.16 -27.83 14.91
N LYS A 28 7.33 -28.48 14.75
CA LYS A 28 7.62 -29.77 15.40
C LYS A 28 7.48 -29.70 16.93
N LYS A 29 7.84 -28.58 17.55
CA LYS A 29 7.71 -28.36 19.00
C LYS A 29 6.26 -28.36 19.49
N ILE A 30 5.29 -28.03 18.63
CA ILE A 30 3.86 -28.02 18.94
C ILE A 30 3.11 -29.21 18.31
N GLY A 31 3.84 -30.24 17.84
CA GLY A 31 3.26 -31.49 17.33
C GLY A 31 2.51 -31.38 15.99
N LYS A 32 2.56 -30.23 15.29
CA LYS A 32 1.85 -30.04 14.02
C LYS A 32 2.74 -30.39 12.83
N LYS A 33 2.21 -31.18 11.90
CA LYS A 33 2.82 -31.39 10.57
C LYS A 33 2.29 -30.31 9.63
N ALA A 34 3.15 -29.37 9.23
CA ALA A 34 2.84 -28.39 8.18
C ALA A 34 3.96 -28.42 7.13
N SER A 35 3.59 -28.24 5.86
CA SER A 35 4.55 -28.02 4.79
C SER A 35 5.18 -26.65 4.96
N ILE A 36 6.51 -26.59 5.08
CA ILE A 36 7.22 -25.31 5.08
C ILE A 36 7.27 -24.82 3.64
N ALA A 37 6.62 -23.68 3.39
CA ALA A 37 6.82 -22.95 2.15
C ALA A 37 8.19 -22.26 2.22
N THR A 38 9.18 -22.84 1.55
CA THR A 38 10.46 -22.20 1.28
C THR A 38 10.38 -21.56 -0.11
N LEU A 39 11.08 -20.45 -0.30
CA LEU A 39 11.08 -19.66 -1.53
C LEU A 39 11.47 -20.50 -2.76
N THR A 40 12.25 -21.55 -2.53
CA THR A 40 12.77 -22.48 -3.53
C THR A 40 12.15 -23.87 -3.42
N SER A 41 11.09 -24.05 -2.62
CA SER A 41 10.45 -25.34 -2.36
C SER A 41 11.44 -26.43 -1.92
N GLY A 42 12.48 -26.05 -1.18
CA GLY A 42 13.50 -26.93 -0.61
C GLY A 42 14.65 -27.25 -1.57
N LYS A 43 14.72 -26.56 -2.71
CA LYS A 43 15.81 -26.71 -3.68
C LYS A 43 17.14 -26.14 -3.16
N TYR A 44 17.10 -25.11 -2.32
CA TYR A 44 18.28 -24.52 -1.67
C TYR A 44 18.08 -24.39 -0.15
N THR A 45 19.19 -24.37 0.60
CA THR A 45 19.17 -24.03 2.03
C THR A 45 18.85 -22.55 2.18
N GLU A 46 17.71 -22.23 2.81
CA GLU A 46 17.24 -20.83 2.99
C GLU A 46 17.36 -20.36 4.45
N LEU A 47 17.57 -21.28 5.38
CA LEU A 47 17.74 -20.99 6.80
C LEU A 47 19.21 -21.19 7.15
N PHE A 48 19.90 -20.08 7.40
CA PHE A 48 21.33 -20.07 7.72
C PHE A 48 21.58 -19.89 9.23
N ASP A 49 20.60 -19.33 9.94
CA ASP A 49 20.71 -18.94 11.34
C ASP A 49 19.87 -19.83 12.28
N GLU A 50 20.07 -21.14 12.19
CA GLU A 50 19.28 -22.13 12.95
C GLU A 50 19.80 -22.43 14.37
N ASP A 51 20.95 -21.85 14.75
CA ASP A 51 21.55 -22.09 16.06
C ASP A 51 21.07 -21.06 17.09
N SER A 52 21.03 -21.46 18.35
CA SER A 52 20.66 -20.57 19.46
C SER A 52 21.69 -19.48 19.69
N ILE A 53 22.87 -19.57 19.07
CA ILE A 53 23.97 -18.62 19.17
C ILE A 53 24.22 -18.01 17.80
N GLN A 54 23.98 -16.72 17.65
CA GLN A 54 24.25 -15.97 16.43
C GLN A 54 25.41 -15.00 16.62
N LYS A 55 26.14 -14.75 15.53
CA LYS A 55 27.18 -13.74 15.48
C LYS A 55 26.56 -12.40 15.13
N ILE A 56 26.85 -11.38 15.94
CA ILE A 56 26.51 -9.98 15.68
C ILE A 56 27.80 -9.17 15.83
N GLY A 57 28.41 -8.81 14.70
CA GLY A 57 29.69 -8.11 14.67
C GLY A 57 30.82 -8.93 15.29
N THR A 58 31.36 -8.45 16.42
CA THR A 58 32.43 -9.10 17.18
C THR A 58 31.92 -9.95 18.35
N ALA A 59 30.61 -10.11 18.53
CA ALA A 59 30.03 -10.87 19.63
C ALA A 59 29.23 -12.09 19.15
N LEU A 60 29.35 -13.20 19.84
CA LEU A 60 28.41 -14.32 19.78
C LEU A 60 27.35 -14.12 20.85
N ILE A 61 26.09 -14.02 20.44
CA ILE A 61 24.94 -13.75 21.30
C ILE A 61 23.99 -14.94 21.25
N ASN A 62 23.52 -15.39 22.40
CA ASN A 62 22.43 -16.36 22.45
C ASN A 62 21.11 -15.63 22.20
N ILE A 63 20.44 -15.93 21.10
CA ILE A 63 19.21 -15.22 20.67
C ILE A 63 17.99 -15.54 21.53
N ASN A 64 18.00 -16.66 22.27
CA ASN A 64 16.90 -17.01 23.16
C ASN A 64 17.02 -16.32 24.52
N THR A 65 18.25 -16.13 25.01
CA THR A 65 18.50 -15.50 26.32
C THR A 65 18.95 -14.05 26.22
N MET A 66 19.25 -13.56 25.02
CA MET A 66 19.83 -12.22 24.75
C MET A 66 21.16 -11.97 25.48
N GLN A 67 21.90 -13.03 25.81
CA GLN A 67 23.17 -12.93 26.53
C GLN A 67 24.36 -13.08 25.59
N VAL A 68 25.39 -12.27 25.81
CA VAL A 68 26.68 -12.42 25.12
C VAL A 68 27.35 -13.70 25.62
N VAL A 69 27.52 -14.65 24.72
CA VAL A 69 28.18 -15.94 24.98
C VAL A 69 29.69 -15.78 24.90
N HIS A 70 30.18 -15.02 23.92
CA HIS A 70 31.61 -14.87 23.68
C HIS A 70 31.90 -13.62 22.86
N LEU A 71 32.96 -12.89 23.21
CA LEU A 71 33.51 -11.80 22.39
C LEU A 71 34.64 -12.38 21.54
N MET A 72 34.51 -12.26 20.23
CA MET A 72 35.40 -12.82 19.23
C MET A 72 36.63 -11.92 19.03
N ASP A 73 37.81 -12.54 18.93
CA ASP A 73 39.05 -11.85 18.59
C ASP A 73 39.11 -11.53 17.08
N GLU A 74 39.52 -10.30 16.75
CA GLU A 74 39.42 -9.68 15.43
C GLU A 74 40.20 -10.43 14.34
N ASN A 75 41.22 -11.20 14.72
CA ASN A 75 42.21 -11.72 13.76
C ASN A 75 42.01 -13.18 13.32
N THR A 76 41.12 -13.97 13.94
CA THR A 76 41.06 -15.41 13.66
C THR A 76 39.66 -16.01 13.57
N GLU A 77 38.71 -15.55 14.37
CA GLU A 77 37.39 -16.19 14.51
C GLU A 77 36.32 -15.55 13.60
N ILE A 78 36.46 -14.26 13.28
CA ILE A 78 35.53 -13.53 12.42
C ILE A 78 35.45 -14.13 11.01
N ARG A 79 36.56 -14.64 10.47
CA ARG A 79 36.65 -15.22 9.11
C ARG A 79 36.14 -16.66 9.01
N ARG A 80 36.12 -17.42 10.10
CA ARG A 80 35.71 -18.84 10.08
C ARG A 80 34.20 -19.05 10.09
N ARG A 81 33.44 -18.05 10.57
CA ARG A 81 31.98 -18.07 10.60
C ARG A 81 31.45 -17.02 9.62
N PRO A 82 30.93 -17.43 8.44
CA PRO A 82 30.24 -16.53 7.53
C PRO A 82 29.14 -15.82 8.30
N ASP A 83 29.06 -14.51 8.12
CA ASP A 83 28.07 -13.65 8.75
C ASP A 83 27.29 -12.98 7.61
N ASN A 84 25.97 -13.05 7.67
CA ASN A 84 25.09 -12.44 6.68
C ASN A 84 25.27 -10.90 6.60
N SER A 85 25.84 -10.30 7.66
CA SER A 85 26.08 -8.86 7.75
C SER A 85 27.41 -8.41 7.11
N THR A 86 28.38 -9.32 6.90
CA THR A 86 29.70 -8.97 6.35
C THR A 86 29.90 -9.42 4.90
N SER A 87 29.09 -10.34 4.42
CA SER A 87 29.12 -10.80 3.04
C SER A 87 28.20 -9.94 2.17
N SER A 88 28.77 -9.11 1.28
CA SER A 88 28.01 -8.40 0.23
C SER A 88 27.52 -9.32 -0.89
N ARG A 89 27.21 -10.58 -0.55
CA ARG A 89 26.79 -11.67 -1.45
C ARG A 89 25.74 -12.49 -0.73
N PHE A 90 24.77 -12.99 -1.48
CA PHE A 90 23.76 -13.91 -0.97
C PHE A 90 24.40 -15.22 -0.49
N LEU A 91 23.89 -15.77 0.61
CA LEU A 91 24.32 -17.07 1.14
C LEU A 91 23.62 -18.25 0.44
N SER A 92 22.47 -17.98 -0.18
CA SER A 92 21.74 -18.90 -1.05
C SER A 92 21.99 -18.58 -2.53
N THR A 93 21.84 -19.59 -3.37
CA THR A 93 21.84 -19.47 -4.83
C THR A 93 20.57 -18.72 -5.27
N ASP A 94 20.71 -17.72 -6.14
CA ASP A 94 19.59 -17.02 -6.76
C ASP A 94 18.64 -18.02 -7.50
N PRO A 95 17.34 -18.06 -7.17
CA PRO A 95 16.35 -18.91 -7.85
C PRO A 95 16.30 -18.72 -9.38
N LEU A 96 16.64 -17.52 -9.88
CA LEU A 96 16.63 -17.15 -11.30
C LEU A 96 17.95 -17.43 -12.02
N THR A 97 18.94 -18.02 -11.33
CA THR A 97 20.24 -18.41 -11.93
C THR A 97 20.09 -19.16 -13.26
N GLY A 98 19.07 -20.00 -13.39
CA GLY A 98 18.81 -20.75 -14.62
C GLY A 98 18.52 -19.89 -15.85
N SER A 99 17.96 -18.70 -15.65
CA SER A 99 17.64 -17.73 -16.71
C SER A 99 18.83 -16.83 -17.05
N PHE A 100 19.82 -16.75 -16.15
CA PHE A 100 20.98 -15.86 -16.29
C PHE A 100 22.30 -16.62 -16.08
N PRO A 101 22.65 -17.56 -16.98
CA PRO A 101 23.83 -18.40 -16.82
C PRO A 101 25.17 -17.63 -16.92
N MET A 102 25.14 -16.42 -17.48
CA MET A 102 26.31 -15.53 -17.57
C MET A 102 26.62 -14.79 -16.27
N LEU A 103 25.78 -14.97 -15.26
CA LEU A 103 25.76 -14.23 -14.02
C LEU A 103 26.07 -15.17 -12.85
N SER A 104 26.87 -14.71 -11.89
CA SER A 104 27.18 -15.54 -10.71
C SER A 104 25.93 -15.69 -9.85
N PRO A 105 25.58 -16.91 -9.41
CA PRO A 105 24.38 -17.20 -8.61
C PRO A 105 24.33 -16.50 -7.24
N TYR A 106 25.42 -15.82 -6.85
CA TYR A 106 25.58 -15.19 -5.53
C TYR A 106 25.93 -13.70 -5.63
N GLN A 107 25.88 -13.10 -6.83
CA GLN A 107 26.24 -11.69 -6.98
C GLN A 107 25.11 -10.77 -6.52
N TYR A 108 25.50 -9.63 -5.98
CA TYR A 108 24.61 -8.51 -5.71
C TYR A 108 24.74 -7.48 -6.83
N ALA A 109 23.61 -7.04 -7.42
CA ALA A 109 23.56 -5.97 -8.42
C ALA A 109 24.59 -6.09 -9.58
N SER A 110 24.83 -7.31 -10.09
CA SER A 110 25.85 -7.59 -11.10
C SER A 110 27.29 -7.12 -10.74
N ASN A 111 27.62 -7.06 -9.44
CA ASN A 111 28.85 -6.50 -8.89
C ASN A 111 29.09 -5.02 -9.26
N ARG A 112 28.04 -4.26 -9.57
CA ARG A 112 28.10 -2.80 -9.81
C ARG A 112 27.28 -2.06 -8.75
N PRO A 113 27.63 -2.08 -7.46
CA PRO A 113 26.78 -1.49 -6.40
C PRO A 113 26.69 0.05 -6.44
N ILE A 114 27.49 0.73 -7.27
CA ILE A 114 27.46 2.19 -7.44
C ILE A 114 26.42 2.59 -8.51
N ASP A 115 26.36 1.86 -9.62
CA ASP A 115 25.51 2.20 -10.78
C ASP A 115 24.36 1.20 -10.99
N GLY A 116 24.47 0.03 -10.38
CA GLY A 116 23.52 -1.06 -10.37
C GLY A 116 22.77 -1.03 -9.05
N ILE A 117 21.51 -0.63 -9.14
CA ILE A 117 20.53 -0.86 -8.10
C ILE A 117 19.93 -2.23 -8.38
N ASP A 118 19.84 -3.10 -7.38
CA ASP A 118 19.09 -4.34 -7.49
C ASP A 118 17.60 -3.96 -7.64
N LEU A 119 17.10 -3.98 -8.88
CA LEU A 119 15.81 -3.44 -9.30
C LEU A 119 14.65 -4.41 -9.04
N ASP A 120 14.76 -5.29 -8.04
CA ASP A 120 13.56 -5.91 -7.49
C ASP A 120 12.73 -4.79 -6.83
N GLY A 121 11.99 -4.06 -7.69
CA GLY A 121 11.04 -3.00 -7.41
C GLY A 121 9.85 -3.61 -6.72
N MET A 122 9.44 -2.98 -5.63
CA MET A 122 9.00 -3.69 -4.45
C MET A 122 8.17 -2.76 -3.55
N GLU A 123 7.25 -2.08 -4.19
CA GLU A 123 6.23 -1.19 -3.62
C GLU A 123 4.87 -1.68 -4.11
N TYR A 124 3.76 -0.96 -3.92
CA TYR A 124 2.53 -1.38 -4.61
C TYR A 124 2.69 -1.20 -6.11
N VAL A 125 3.15 -0.03 -6.55
CA VAL A 125 3.27 0.33 -7.97
C VAL A 125 4.59 1.06 -8.24
N THR A 126 5.29 0.66 -9.31
CA THR A 126 6.37 1.45 -9.90
C THR A 126 5.82 2.27 -11.06
N TYR A 127 6.01 3.58 -11.06
CA TYR A 127 5.87 4.39 -12.27
C TYR A 127 7.23 4.64 -12.91
N THR A 128 7.30 4.48 -14.23
CA THR A 128 8.44 4.88 -15.04
C THR A 128 8.03 5.97 -16.01
N TYR A 129 8.70 7.11 -15.93
CA TYR A 129 8.55 8.23 -16.84
C TYR A 129 9.86 8.43 -17.60
N VAL A 130 9.77 8.63 -18.90
CA VAL A 130 10.92 8.86 -19.78
C VAL A 130 10.83 10.28 -20.33
N PHE A 131 11.86 11.08 -20.12
CA PHE A 131 11.93 12.48 -20.56
C PHE A 131 12.97 12.65 -21.66
N ASN A 132 12.59 13.30 -22.75
CA ASN A 132 13.52 13.76 -23.79
C ASN A 132 14.13 15.10 -23.39
N LEU A 133 15.43 15.13 -23.10
CA LEU A 133 16.17 16.37 -22.86
C LEU A 133 16.57 16.99 -24.20
N ASP A 134 16.31 18.28 -24.40
CA ASP A 134 16.81 19.02 -25.57
C ASP A 134 18.26 19.46 -25.31
N LYS A 135 19.19 19.02 -26.18
CA LYS A 135 20.60 19.44 -26.13
C LYS A 135 20.80 20.95 -26.27
N ARG A 136 19.81 21.68 -26.80
CA ARG A 136 19.94 23.10 -27.17
C ARG A 136 19.84 24.06 -25.99
N ASN A 137 19.17 23.66 -24.91
CA ASN A 137 19.06 24.47 -23.72
C ASN A 137 19.85 23.76 -22.62
N ASN A 138 20.93 24.37 -22.13
CA ASN A 138 21.73 23.88 -20.99
C ASN A 138 20.93 23.82 -19.66
N ASN A 139 19.61 23.67 -19.71
CA ASN A 139 18.74 23.54 -18.55
C ASN A 139 18.07 22.14 -18.54
N PRO A 140 18.52 21.21 -17.70
CA PRO A 140 17.94 19.87 -17.57
C PRO A 140 16.51 19.85 -17.00
N GLU A 141 15.97 21.00 -16.61
CA GLU A 141 14.60 21.16 -16.07
C GLU A 141 13.51 21.27 -17.16
N LEU A 142 13.87 21.25 -18.45
CA LEU A 142 12.92 21.37 -19.58
C LEU A 142 12.92 20.13 -20.47
N GLY A 143 12.78 18.94 -19.87
CA GLY A 143 12.59 17.69 -20.60
C GLY A 143 11.12 17.47 -20.98
N ASN A 144 10.83 17.17 -22.25
CA ASN A 144 9.47 16.79 -22.66
C ASN A 144 9.20 15.32 -22.31
N LEU A 145 8.05 15.02 -21.69
CA LEU A 145 7.65 13.64 -21.42
C LEU A 145 7.51 12.86 -22.74
N ALA A 146 8.31 11.81 -22.89
CA ALA A 146 8.32 10.91 -24.04
C ALA A 146 7.34 9.75 -23.86
N SER A 147 7.30 9.18 -22.65
CA SER A 147 6.39 8.09 -22.29
C SER A 147 6.24 7.99 -20.78
N ALA A 148 5.05 7.61 -20.32
CA ALA A 148 4.78 7.18 -18.96
C ALA A 148 4.23 5.77 -18.99
N SER A 149 4.68 4.92 -18.07
CA SER A 149 4.18 3.56 -17.88
C SER A 149 4.21 3.21 -16.41
N TYR A 150 3.37 2.29 -15.97
CA TYR A 150 3.42 1.75 -14.62
C TYR A 150 3.52 0.23 -14.65
N VAL A 151 4.13 -0.32 -13.61
CA VAL A 151 4.18 -1.75 -13.34
C VAL A 151 3.59 -1.96 -11.96
N TRP A 152 2.56 -2.79 -11.90
CA TRP A 152 2.01 -3.19 -10.61
C TRP A 152 2.81 -4.36 -10.05
N TYR A 153 3.24 -4.25 -8.80
CA TYR A 153 4.21 -5.19 -8.22
C TYR A 153 3.72 -6.63 -8.26
N ASN A 154 2.45 -6.84 -7.90
CA ASN A 154 1.85 -8.16 -7.97
C ASN A 154 0.43 -8.07 -8.50
N ALA A 155 0.31 -8.23 -9.82
CA ALA A 155 -0.97 -8.28 -10.51
C ALA A 155 -1.88 -9.46 -10.11
N ASN A 156 -1.37 -10.42 -9.32
CA ASN A 156 -2.14 -11.57 -8.81
C ASN A 156 -2.42 -11.50 -7.30
N GLN A 157 -1.73 -10.63 -6.55
CA GLN A 157 -1.90 -10.41 -5.10
C GLN A 157 -1.78 -8.90 -4.82
N HIS A 158 -2.91 -8.23 -4.78
CA HIS A 158 -3.02 -6.79 -4.93
C HIS A 158 -2.63 -6.02 -3.67
N ASN A 159 -2.51 -6.73 -2.54
CA ASN A 159 -2.08 -6.23 -1.24
C ASN A 159 -0.62 -6.57 -0.90
N ALA A 160 0.07 -7.30 -1.77
CA ALA A 160 1.50 -7.53 -1.61
C ALA A 160 2.24 -6.26 -1.99
N HIS A 161 3.18 -5.88 -1.14
CA HIS A 161 4.18 -4.86 -1.43
C HIS A 161 5.55 -5.51 -1.23
N GLY A 162 6.57 -4.96 -1.84
CA GLY A 162 7.91 -5.45 -1.60
C GLY A 162 8.64 -4.74 -0.44
N SER A 163 9.96 -4.80 -0.48
CA SER A 163 10.92 -4.32 0.51
C SER A 163 10.94 -2.81 0.77
N LEU A 164 10.54 -1.96 -0.19
CA LEU A 164 10.41 -0.52 0.07
C LEU A 164 9.19 -0.21 0.94
N GLY A 165 8.25 -1.15 1.00
CA GLY A 165 7.06 -1.08 1.83
C GLY A 165 5.82 -0.63 1.06
N GLN A 166 4.77 -0.31 1.80
CA GLN A 166 3.50 0.15 1.24
C GLN A 166 3.70 1.54 0.64
N GLY A 167 3.51 1.72 -0.66
CA GLY A 167 3.80 3.00 -1.31
C GLY A 167 3.91 2.90 -2.83
N VAL A 168 4.37 3.99 -3.44
CA VAL A 168 4.60 4.09 -4.89
C VAL A 168 6.01 4.61 -5.16
N GLN A 169 6.71 3.94 -6.06
CA GLN A 169 8.04 4.31 -6.52
C GLN A 169 7.91 5.02 -7.85
N TYR A 170 8.61 6.13 -7.99
CA TYR A 170 8.69 6.92 -9.20
C TYR A 170 10.10 6.81 -9.75
N ILE A 171 10.24 6.40 -11.01
CA ILE A 171 11.48 6.27 -11.76
C ILE A 171 11.45 7.24 -12.94
N MET A 172 12.35 8.22 -12.94
CA MET A 172 12.47 9.28 -13.94
C MET A 172 13.71 8.97 -14.77
N LYS A 173 13.52 8.56 -16.02
CA LYS A 173 14.59 8.30 -16.97
C LYS A 173 14.76 9.50 -17.90
N TYR A 174 15.99 9.91 -18.11
CA TYR A 174 16.32 11.03 -19.00
C TYR A 174 17.01 10.47 -20.22
N GLN A 175 16.55 10.85 -21.42
CA GLN A 175 17.14 10.44 -22.67
C GLN A 175 17.45 11.63 -23.59
N VAL A 176 18.49 11.47 -24.39
CA VAL A 176 18.91 12.43 -25.42
C VAL A 176 19.03 11.67 -26.73
N GLU A 177 18.29 12.07 -27.76
CA GLU A 177 18.25 11.37 -29.07
C GLU A 177 17.95 9.86 -28.92
N GLY A 178 17.07 9.50 -27.98
CA GLY A 178 16.67 8.11 -27.72
C GLY A 178 17.69 7.28 -26.92
N LYS A 179 18.76 7.89 -26.40
CA LYS A 179 19.72 7.23 -25.51
C LYS A 179 19.55 7.71 -24.08
N GLU A 180 19.38 6.79 -23.14
CA GLU A 180 19.32 7.11 -21.71
C GLU A 180 20.66 7.75 -21.26
N VAL A 181 20.57 8.91 -20.62
CA VAL A 181 21.70 9.70 -20.11
C VAL A 181 21.70 9.83 -18.59
N GLY A 182 20.63 9.41 -17.91
CA GLY A 182 20.54 9.40 -16.46
C GLY A 182 19.18 8.90 -15.96
N GLN A 183 19.11 8.62 -14.67
CA GLN A 183 17.88 8.22 -13.99
C GLN A 183 17.85 8.78 -12.56
N ASN A 184 16.67 9.21 -12.12
CA ASN A 184 16.35 9.50 -10.72
C ASN A 184 15.24 8.57 -10.24
N ALA A 185 15.22 8.24 -8.96
CA ALA A 185 14.10 7.50 -8.35
C ALA A 185 13.77 8.06 -6.96
N TYR A 186 12.48 8.11 -6.65
CA TYR A 186 12.00 8.46 -5.30
C TYR A 186 10.80 7.58 -4.91
N PHE A 187 10.68 7.29 -3.62
CA PHE A 187 9.62 6.45 -3.07
C PHE A 187 8.70 7.27 -2.18
N VAL A 188 7.40 7.18 -2.44
CA VAL A 188 6.35 7.77 -1.61
C VAL A 188 5.75 6.67 -0.76
N ALA A 189 6.25 6.56 0.48
CA ALA A 189 5.74 5.64 1.47
C ALA A 189 4.32 6.03 1.92
N ARG A 190 3.45 5.05 2.13
CA ARG A 190 2.22 5.20 2.92
C ARG A 190 2.61 5.20 4.37
N ASN A 191 2.55 6.35 5.01
CA ASN A 191 3.01 6.47 6.38
C ASN A 191 1.92 5.98 7.33
N ALA A 192 2.27 5.01 8.18
CA ALA A 192 1.72 5.02 9.52
C ALA A 192 2.20 6.30 10.20
N SER A 193 1.31 7.09 10.81
CA SER A 193 1.75 8.29 11.53
C SER A 193 2.90 7.96 12.49
N ALA A 194 3.75 8.93 12.83
CA ALA A 194 4.86 8.76 13.77
C ALA A 194 4.44 8.21 15.16
N LEU A 195 3.13 8.20 15.44
CA LEU A 195 2.50 7.62 16.64
C LEU A 195 1.98 6.18 16.43
N GLY A 196 2.28 5.54 15.29
CA GLY A 196 1.86 4.18 14.95
C GLY A 196 0.40 4.04 14.53
N ILE A 197 -0.34 5.16 14.39
CA ILE A 197 -1.73 5.17 13.92
C ILE A 197 -1.70 5.52 12.43
N SER A 198 -1.71 4.51 11.56
CA SER A 198 -1.83 4.75 10.12
C SER A 198 -3.27 5.13 9.77
N THR A 199 -3.46 6.35 9.29
CA THR A 199 -4.69 6.82 8.64
C THR A 199 -4.70 6.51 7.14
N GLU A 200 -3.61 5.95 6.63
CA GLU A 200 -3.41 5.68 5.21
C GLU A 200 -3.54 4.19 4.93
N TYR A 201 -4.08 3.85 3.77
CA TYR A 201 -4.24 2.47 3.34
C TYR A 201 -4.35 2.42 1.82
N GLY A 202 -3.75 1.40 1.21
CA GLY A 202 -3.79 1.22 -0.25
C GLY A 202 -3.24 2.42 -1.03
N ASN A 203 -3.87 2.69 -2.17
CA ASN A 203 -3.49 3.75 -3.10
C ASN A 203 -4.27 5.05 -2.88
N TYR A 204 -5.47 4.98 -2.33
CA TYR A 204 -6.45 6.07 -2.33
C TYR A 204 -6.94 6.44 -0.93
N MET A 205 -6.82 5.56 0.07
CA MET A 205 -7.22 5.95 1.43
C MET A 205 -6.11 6.75 2.13
N GLY A 206 -6.35 8.04 2.38
CA GLY A 206 -5.50 8.89 3.22
C GLY A 206 -5.10 10.21 2.59
N ALA A 207 -4.22 10.95 3.28
CA ALA A 207 -3.81 12.29 2.86
C ALA A 207 -2.57 12.29 1.94
N THR A 208 -1.71 11.27 2.03
CA THR A 208 -0.66 11.06 1.04
C THR A 208 -1.30 10.51 -0.22
N THR A 209 -1.24 11.28 -1.30
CA THR A 209 -1.98 11.01 -2.53
C THR A 209 -1.05 10.72 -3.71
N LEU A 210 -1.60 10.07 -4.72
CA LEU A 210 -0.90 9.73 -5.96
C LEU A 210 -0.97 10.92 -6.91
N PHE A 211 0.05 11.75 -6.90
CA PHE A 211 0.13 12.89 -7.79
C PHE A 211 0.72 12.50 -9.14
N ASN A 212 0.19 13.05 -10.24
CA ASN A 212 0.94 13.02 -11.49
C ASN A 212 2.26 13.77 -11.27
N PRO A 213 3.39 13.31 -11.82
CA PRO A 213 4.63 14.07 -11.77
C PRO A 213 4.45 15.37 -12.56
N ASN A 214 4.93 16.47 -11.99
CA ASN A 214 5.06 17.71 -12.74
C ASN A 214 6.09 17.55 -13.86
N THR A 215 5.77 18.06 -15.04
CA THR A 215 6.66 18.16 -16.22
C THR A 215 7.90 19.02 -15.97
N ASP A 216 7.91 19.75 -14.87
CA ASP A 216 8.80 20.83 -14.47
C ASP A 216 9.67 20.47 -13.24
N GLY A 217 9.65 19.19 -12.84
CA GLY A 217 10.61 18.60 -11.89
C GLY A 217 10.09 18.46 -10.46
N LEU A 218 10.30 17.27 -9.88
CA LEU A 218 10.34 16.90 -8.45
C LEU A 218 9.23 17.47 -7.52
N GLY A 219 8.12 17.95 -8.06
CA GLY A 219 6.93 18.36 -7.33
C GLY A 219 5.72 17.51 -7.71
N SER A 220 4.84 17.28 -6.74
CA SER A 220 3.49 16.79 -6.98
C SER A 220 2.77 17.77 -7.90
N SER A 221 2.27 17.31 -9.04
CA SER A 221 1.18 18.06 -9.68
C SER A 221 0.02 18.13 -8.70
N ASN A 222 -0.76 19.20 -8.76
CA ASN A 222 -2.03 19.27 -8.04
C ASN A 222 -3.11 18.37 -8.68
N THR A 223 -2.72 17.45 -9.59
CA THR A 223 -3.63 16.56 -10.29
C THR A 223 -3.38 15.12 -9.86
N TYR A 224 -4.45 14.47 -9.39
CA TYR A 224 -4.39 13.08 -8.97
C TYR A 224 -4.28 12.14 -10.17
N ASN A 225 -3.56 11.05 -9.99
CA ASN A 225 -3.53 9.94 -10.93
C ASN A 225 -4.50 8.84 -10.45
N TYR A 226 -5.61 8.68 -11.17
CA TYR A 226 -6.58 7.61 -10.94
C TYR A 226 -6.41 6.42 -11.90
N ASP A 227 -5.32 6.37 -12.67
CA ASP A 227 -5.05 5.26 -13.59
C ASP A 227 -4.64 3.98 -12.85
N LEU A 228 -4.29 4.09 -11.56
CA LEU A 228 -3.98 2.91 -10.75
C LEU A 228 -5.25 2.15 -10.35
N PRO A 229 -5.22 0.82 -10.45
CA PRO A 229 -6.25 0.04 -9.79
C PRO A 229 -6.14 0.24 -8.28
N ALA A 230 -7.29 0.22 -7.61
CA ALA A 230 -7.33 0.11 -6.16
C ALA A 230 -6.74 -1.23 -5.72
N VAL A 231 -6.16 -1.28 -4.52
CA VAL A 231 -5.57 -2.53 -4.03
C VAL A 231 -6.61 -3.55 -3.59
N ASP A 232 -7.77 -3.11 -3.10
CA ASP A 232 -8.89 -3.94 -2.63
C ASP A 232 -10.19 -3.13 -2.56
N GLN A 233 -11.28 -3.72 -2.04
CA GLN A 233 -12.58 -3.05 -1.98
C GLN A 233 -12.57 -1.78 -1.11
N VAL A 234 -11.80 -1.77 -0.02
CA VAL A 234 -11.74 -0.61 0.88
C VAL A 234 -11.07 0.56 0.20
N ASP A 235 -9.98 0.28 -0.52
CA ASP A 235 -9.26 1.26 -1.30
C ASP A 235 -10.05 1.73 -2.54
N PHE A 236 -10.83 0.83 -3.16
CA PHE A 236 -11.73 1.18 -4.26
C PHE A 236 -12.81 2.17 -3.82
N LEU A 237 -13.38 1.98 -2.63
CA LEU A 237 -14.35 2.92 -2.06
C LEU A 237 -13.72 4.30 -1.82
N ALA A 238 -12.46 4.34 -1.38
CA ALA A 238 -11.71 5.60 -1.26
C ALA A 238 -11.46 6.25 -2.63
N GLN A 239 -11.08 5.46 -3.64
CA GLN A 239 -10.91 5.95 -5.02
C GLN A 239 -12.20 6.60 -5.56
N GLN A 240 -13.36 5.95 -5.34
CA GLN A 240 -14.65 6.49 -5.78
C GLN A 240 -15.02 7.78 -5.03
N HIS A 241 -14.70 7.86 -3.73
CA HIS A 241 -14.90 9.07 -2.94
C HIS A 241 -14.06 10.23 -3.48
N ASP A 242 -12.77 10.01 -3.72
CA ASP A 242 -11.86 11.02 -4.26
C ASP A 242 -12.30 11.49 -5.67
N LEU A 243 -12.64 10.56 -6.57
CA LEU A 243 -13.15 10.88 -7.91
C LEU A 243 -14.40 11.76 -7.87
N ALA A 244 -15.32 11.48 -6.95
CA ALA A 244 -16.54 12.26 -6.80
C ALA A 244 -16.30 13.62 -6.12
N TYR A 245 -15.29 13.72 -5.25
CA TYR A 245 -14.80 14.99 -4.71
C TYR A 245 -14.25 15.90 -5.79
N ASP A 246 -13.41 15.37 -6.68
CA ASP A 246 -12.82 16.10 -7.79
C ASP A 246 -13.89 16.64 -8.75
N LYS A 247 -14.93 15.85 -9.04
CA LYS A 247 -16.10 16.30 -9.83
C LYS A 247 -16.82 17.50 -9.22
N LEU A 248 -16.75 17.66 -7.90
CA LEU A 248 -17.33 18.79 -7.17
C LEU A 248 -16.35 19.93 -6.91
N ASN A 249 -15.12 19.86 -7.45
CA ASN A 249 -14.02 20.78 -7.12
C ASN A 249 -13.79 20.89 -5.59
N ALA A 250 -14.00 19.77 -4.87
CA ALA A 250 -13.87 19.70 -3.43
C ALA A 250 -12.43 19.36 -3.02
N VAL A 251 -11.81 20.17 -2.16
CA VAL A 251 -10.40 20.02 -1.80
C VAL A 251 -10.17 20.12 -0.30
N GLY A 252 -9.49 19.11 0.25
CA GLY A 252 -8.94 19.12 1.60
C GLY A 252 -9.98 19.27 2.72
N ALA A 253 -9.50 19.74 3.88
CA ALA A 253 -10.31 19.81 5.10
C ALA A 253 -11.52 20.76 4.97
N ASN A 254 -11.37 21.86 4.21
CA ASN A 254 -12.46 22.83 4.03
C ASN A 254 -13.67 22.17 3.35
N SER A 255 -13.46 21.37 2.31
CA SER A 255 -14.54 20.63 1.67
C SER A 255 -15.01 19.42 2.49
N LEU A 256 -14.10 18.79 3.24
CA LEU A 256 -14.48 17.68 4.11
C LEU A 256 -15.38 18.11 5.27
N PHE A 257 -15.24 19.31 5.83
CA PHE A 257 -16.04 19.74 6.98
C PHE A 257 -17.07 20.83 6.67
N GLY A 258 -16.75 21.75 5.75
CA GLY A 258 -17.55 22.95 5.48
C GLY A 258 -18.45 22.87 4.25
N ASP A 259 -18.12 22.04 3.27
CA ASP A 259 -18.90 21.90 2.04
C ASP A 259 -20.03 20.89 2.25
N TRP A 260 -21.27 21.36 2.23
CA TRP A 260 -22.44 20.50 2.41
C TRP A 260 -22.77 19.71 1.14
N GLY A 261 -22.30 20.16 -0.03
CA GLY A 261 -22.51 19.48 -1.31
C GLY A 261 -21.76 18.15 -1.40
N THR A 262 -20.70 17.97 -0.62
CA THR A 262 -19.94 16.71 -0.54
C THR A 262 -20.56 15.67 0.38
N THR A 263 -21.56 16.04 1.20
CA THR A 263 -22.21 15.14 2.17
C THR A 263 -22.70 13.80 1.57
N PRO A 264 -23.38 13.76 0.40
CA PRO A 264 -23.82 12.48 -0.16
C PRO A 264 -22.67 11.59 -0.63
N ILE A 265 -21.52 12.16 -0.98
CA ILE A 265 -20.30 11.41 -1.33
C ILE A 265 -19.66 10.83 -0.07
N ASP A 266 -19.56 11.63 1.00
CA ASP A 266 -19.08 11.17 2.31
C ASP A 266 -19.95 10.04 2.87
N GLU A 267 -21.27 10.18 2.73
CA GLU A 267 -22.23 9.15 3.13
C GLU A 267 -22.08 7.87 2.30
N ALA A 268 -21.84 7.97 0.99
CA ALA A 268 -21.62 6.80 0.14
C ALA A 268 -20.36 6.02 0.56
N ALA A 269 -19.26 6.72 0.86
CA ALA A 269 -18.03 6.11 1.38
C ALA A 269 -18.24 5.45 2.74
N LEU A 270 -18.88 6.17 3.69
CA LEU A 270 -19.28 5.66 5.00
C LEU A 270 -20.09 4.36 4.89
N ASN A 271 -21.12 4.37 4.05
CA ASN A 271 -21.99 3.22 3.84
C ASN A 271 -21.24 2.06 3.18
N GLY A 272 -20.38 2.33 2.21
CA GLY A 272 -19.53 1.30 1.59
C GLY A 272 -18.62 0.61 2.59
N TRP A 273 -17.93 1.37 3.45
CA TRP A 273 -17.06 0.78 4.48
C TRP A 273 -17.82 0.07 5.60
N ASN A 274 -19.03 0.53 5.94
CA ASN A 274 -19.93 -0.18 6.86
C ASN A 274 -20.45 -1.49 6.24
N ASP A 275 -20.87 -1.46 4.98
CA ASP A 275 -21.30 -2.65 4.25
C ASP A 275 -20.17 -3.68 4.17
N PHE A 276 -18.95 -3.21 3.86
CA PHE A 276 -17.77 -4.06 3.80
C PHE A 276 -17.48 -4.72 5.15
N ARG A 277 -17.40 -3.96 6.25
CA ARG A 277 -17.07 -4.51 7.58
C ARG A 277 -18.11 -5.50 8.10
N ASP A 278 -19.37 -5.34 7.70
CA ASP A 278 -20.50 -6.15 8.18
C ASP A 278 -20.61 -7.46 7.39
N LYS A 279 -20.40 -7.40 6.07
CA LYS A 279 -20.54 -8.56 5.18
C LYS A 279 -19.27 -9.40 5.05
N TYR A 280 -18.08 -8.78 5.12
CA TYR A 280 -16.83 -9.46 4.77
C TYR A 280 -15.91 -9.61 5.99
N LYS A 281 -15.51 -10.86 6.25
CA LYS A 281 -14.60 -11.23 7.34
C LYS A 281 -13.20 -11.53 6.80
N THR A 282 -12.18 -11.44 7.64
CA THR A 282 -10.81 -11.83 7.27
C THR A 282 -10.80 -13.25 6.69
N GLY A 283 -10.19 -13.41 5.51
CA GLY A 283 -10.14 -14.66 4.75
C GLY A 283 -11.33 -14.89 3.81
N SER A 284 -12.36 -14.03 3.81
CA SER A 284 -13.43 -14.07 2.80
C SER A 284 -12.92 -13.56 1.46
N SER A 285 -13.63 -13.83 0.37
CA SER A 285 -13.33 -13.22 -0.93
C SER A 285 -13.67 -11.73 -0.90
N ASP A 286 -12.68 -10.91 -1.17
CA ASP A 286 -12.83 -9.47 -1.41
C ASP A 286 -13.70 -9.26 -2.67
N PRO A 287 -14.71 -8.37 -2.63
CA PRO A 287 -15.64 -8.19 -3.74
C PRO A 287 -15.05 -7.39 -4.91
N TYR A 288 -13.96 -6.65 -4.72
CA TYR A 288 -13.32 -5.90 -5.79
C TYR A 288 -12.38 -6.79 -6.61
N ASN A 289 -11.52 -7.56 -5.94
CA ASN A 289 -10.46 -8.33 -6.59
C ASN A 289 -10.51 -9.85 -6.38
N GLY A 290 -11.44 -10.36 -5.57
CA GLY A 290 -11.59 -11.80 -5.31
C GLY A 290 -10.55 -12.41 -4.36
N GLN A 291 -9.63 -11.63 -3.81
CA GLN A 291 -8.56 -12.13 -2.94
C GLN A 291 -9.04 -12.28 -1.50
N ALA A 292 -8.25 -12.96 -0.67
CA ALA A 292 -8.59 -13.11 0.74
C ALA A 292 -8.52 -11.75 1.47
N VAL A 293 -9.65 -11.30 2.01
CA VAL A 293 -9.75 -10.07 2.80
C VAL A 293 -8.76 -10.11 3.95
N THR A 294 -7.96 -9.05 4.09
CA THR A 294 -6.90 -9.01 5.11
C THR A 294 -7.36 -8.41 6.43
N THR A 295 -6.57 -8.62 7.48
CA THR A 295 -6.77 -7.90 8.75
C THR A 295 -6.49 -6.40 8.59
N GLY A 296 -5.56 -6.02 7.71
CA GLY A 296 -5.22 -4.61 7.45
C GLY A 296 -6.37 -3.86 6.80
N GLU A 297 -6.93 -4.45 5.76
CA GLU A 297 -8.12 -3.97 5.05
C GLU A 297 -9.32 -3.77 5.97
N ARG A 298 -9.65 -4.76 6.82
CA ARG A 298 -10.74 -4.61 7.79
C ARG A 298 -10.47 -3.49 8.81
N LYS A 299 -9.22 -3.30 9.23
CA LYS A 299 -8.85 -2.18 10.10
C LYS A 299 -9.02 -0.84 9.37
N ALA A 300 -8.67 -0.77 8.09
CA ALA A 300 -8.86 0.41 7.25
C ALA A 300 -10.35 0.76 7.10
N ALA A 301 -11.21 -0.22 6.75
CA ALA A 301 -12.67 -0.03 6.71
C ALA A 301 -13.24 0.45 8.06
N TRP A 302 -12.74 -0.11 9.17
CA TRP A 302 -13.15 0.32 10.51
C TRP A 302 -12.82 1.79 10.75
N ARG A 303 -11.57 2.19 10.44
CA ARG A 303 -11.10 3.58 10.57
C ARG A 303 -11.88 4.54 9.70
N GLY A 304 -12.03 4.24 8.40
CA GLY A 304 -12.74 5.08 7.44
C GLY A 304 -14.15 5.39 7.89
N ALA A 305 -14.95 4.36 8.16
CA ALA A 305 -16.33 4.60 8.57
C ALA A 305 -16.48 5.13 10.01
N THR A 306 -15.48 4.98 10.90
CA THR A 306 -15.48 5.72 12.18
C THR A 306 -15.27 7.22 11.93
N LEU A 307 -14.25 7.60 11.15
CA LEU A 307 -13.95 9.01 10.85
C LEU A 307 -15.13 9.69 10.12
N PHE A 308 -15.70 8.99 9.13
CA PHE A 308 -16.77 9.55 8.31
C PHE A 308 -18.14 9.56 9.01
N SER A 309 -18.37 8.70 10.00
CA SER A 309 -19.61 8.75 10.80
C SER A 309 -19.78 10.11 11.46
N ASP A 310 -18.71 10.65 12.06
CA ASP A 310 -18.75 11.94 12.73
C ASP A 310 -18.88 13.11 11.74
N VAL A 311 -18.17 13.04 10.59
CA VAL A 311 -18.25 14.04 9.52
C VAL A 311 -19.67 14.12 8.95
N VAL A 312 -20.21 12.98 8.51
CA VAL A 312 -21.55 12.90 7.91
C VAL A 312 -22.61 13.32 8.91
N GLY A 313 -22.53 12.83 10.16
CA GLY A 313 -23.45 13.21 11.22
C GLY A 313 -23.46 14.71 11.48
N SER A 314 -22.27 15.32 11.57
CA SER A 314 -22.12 16.76 11.79
C SER A 314 -22.69 17.59 10.63
N LYS A 315 -22.39 17.22 9.38
CA LYS A 315 -22.94 17.91 8.20
C LYS A 315 -24.46 17.78 8.12
N LYS A 316 -25.01 16.58 8.31
CA LYS A 316 -26.47 16.35 8.31
C LYS A 316 -27.17 17.15 9.40
N GLY A 317 -26.57 17.26 10.59
CA GLY A 317 -27.06 18.11 11.67
C GLY A 317 -27.11 19.58 11.27
N ALA A 318 -26.02 20.12 10.70
CA ALA A 318 -25.94 21.50 10.24
C ALA A 318 -26.93 21.81 9.11
N ILE A 319 -27.01 20.93 8.11
CA ILE A 319 -27.99 21.00 7.01
C ILE A 319 -29.41 21.00 7.57
N SER A 320 -29.74 20.08 8.47
CA SER A 320 -31.07 19.97 9.07
C SER A 320 -31.47 21.25 9.81
N PHE A 321 -30.56 21.83 10.59
CA PHE A 321 -30.81 23.10 11.27
C PHE A 321 -31.05 24.24 10.27
N TRP A 322 -30.21 24.35 9.24
CA TRP A 322 -30.34 25.38 8.21
C TRP A 322 -31.64 25.25 7.40
N MET A 323 -32.04 24.03 7.07
CA MET A 323 -33.31 23.74 6.39
C MET A 323 -34.52 24.19 7.22
N GLN A 324 -34.49 24.02 8.54
CA GLN A 324 -35.55 24.51 9.42
C GLN A 324 -35.64 26.04 9.44
N GLN A 325 -34.52 26.75 9.37
CA GLN A 325 -34.51 28.21 9.37
C GLN A 325 -35.08 28.80 8.07
N ASN A 326 -34.76 28.19 6.93
CA ASN A 326 -35.09 28.75 5.61
C ASN A 326 -36.36 28.15 4.99
N TYR A 327 -36.67 26.89 5.30
CA TYR A 327 -37.79 26.12 4.75
C TYR A 327 -38.70 25.57 5.85
N SER A 328 -38.91 26.34 6.93
CA SER A 328 -39.64 25.93 8.14
C SER A 328 -40.97 25.21 7.87
N LYS A 329 -41.77 25.67 6.89
CA LYS A 329 -43.04 25.03 6.51
C LYS A 329 -42.88 23.60 6.00
N GLU A 330 -41.81 23.30 5.30
CA GLU A 330 -41.54 21.98 4.70
C GLU A 330 -40.76 21.09 5.67
N ALA A 331 -39.81 21.69 6.41
CA ALA A 331 -38.90 21.00 7.32
C ALA A 331 -39.49 20.68 8.72
N LEU A 332 -40.45 21.47 9.21
CA LEU A 332 -41.03 21.27 10.56
C LEU A 332 -42.24 20.31 10.58
N ASN A 333 -42.81 19.96 9.43
CA ASN A 333 -44.02 19.11 9.38
C ASN A 333 -43.75 17.63 9.71
N HIS A 334 -42.48 17.21 9.76
CA HIS A 334 -42.06 15.86 10.11
C HIS A 334 -41.36 15.84 11.47
N VAL A 335 -42.18 16.00 12.53
CA VAL A 335 -41.73 15.84 13.91
C VAL A 335 -41.72 14.36 14.25
N ASN A 336 -40.60 13.84 14.75
CA ASN A 336 -40.52 12.46 15.26
C ASN A 336 -41.54 12.30 16.40
N LYS A 337 -42.61 11.53 16.19
CA LYS A 337 -43.68 11.27 17.18
C LYS A 337 -43.24 10.42 18.39
N GLY A 338 -41.98 10.51 18.81
CA GLY A 338 -41.42 9.77 19.94
C GLY A 338 -40.38 10.54 20.76
N VAL A 339 -39.92 11.70 20.29
CA VAL A 339 -38.96 12.55 21.02
C VAL A 339 -39.46 13.99 20.90
N PHE A 340 -39.70 14.63 22.03
CA PHE A 340 -40.22 16.00 22.09
C PHE A 340 -39.38 16.95 21.21
N GLY A 341 -39.97 17.43 20.11
CA GLY A 341 -39.54 18.65 19.41
C GLY A 341 -38.29 18.57 18.52
N THR A 342 -37.76 17.38 18.21
CA THR A 342 -36.66 17.26 17.24
C THR A 342 -37.21 16.93 15.84
N SER A 343 -36.93 17.80 14.87
CA SER A 343 -37.21 17.54 13.45
C SER A 343 -36.47 16.27 13.00
N ASP A 344 -37.07 15.48 12.10
CA ASP A 344 -36.38 14.34 11.51
C ASP A 344 -35.18 14.82 10.65
N MET A 345 -33.97 14.60 11.17
CA MET A 345 -32.72 14.99 10.52
C MET A 345 -32.55 14.33 9.15
N ASN A 346 -32.99 13.09 9.00
CA ASN A 346 -32.88 12.37 7.73
C ASN A 346 -33.87 12.93 6.70
N TYR A 347 -35.09 13.25 7.14
CA TYR A 347 -36.06 13.92 6.29
C TYR A 347 -35.53 15.28 5.79
N ASN A 348 -35.01 16.12 6.70
CA ASN A 348 -34.49 17.44 6.31
C ASN A 348 -33.26 17.33 5.39
N TYR A 349 -32.41 16.33 5.62
CA TYR A 349 -31.29 16.06 4.73
C TYR A 349 -31.75 15.61 3.33
N ASN A 350 -32.76 14.73 3.24
CA ASN A 350 -33.31 14.34 1.94
C ASN A 350 -33.98 15.51 1.22
N LEU A 351 -34.72 16.36 1.95
CA LEU A 351 -35.28 17.59 1.40
C LEU A 351 -34.19 18.55 0.90
N PHE A 352 -33.04 18.61 1.59
CA PHE A 352 -31.89 19.35 1.12
C PHE A 352 -31.32 18.77 -0.18
N LEU A 353 -31.12 17.45 -0.26
CA LEU A 353 -30.69 16.79 -1.48
C LEU A 353 -31.64 17.10 -2.64
N ASP A 354 -32.95 16.96 -2.43
CA ASP A 354 -33.96 17.24 -3.44
C ASP A 354 -33.94 18.68 -3.96
N LYS A 355 -33.56 19.66 -3.13
CA LYS A 355 -33.50 21.08 -3.53
C LYS A 355 -32.16 21.49 -4.13
N TYR A 356 -31.07 20.94 -3.62
CA TYR A 356 -29.72 21.46 -3.87
C TYR A 356 -28.84 20.51 -4.68
N MET A 357 -29.13 19.23 -4.67
CA MET A 357 -28.32 18.21 -5.35
C MET A 357 -29.12 17.55 -6.47
N GLU A 358 -28.41 17.04 -7.46
CA GLU A 358 -28.97 16.20 -8.50
C GLU A 358 -27.98 15.08 -8.85
N LYS A 359 -28.43 14.11 -9.64
CA LYS A 359 -27.58 13.05 -10.15
C LYS A 359 -27.39 13.24 -11.65
N ASP A 360 -26.17 13.05 -12.12
CA ASP A 360 -25.88 13.04 -13.55
C ASP A 360 -26.35 11.73 -14.22
N GLU A 361 -26.08 11.59 -15.53
CA GLU A 361 -26.45 10.40 -16.31
C GLU A 361 -25.80 9.10 -15.81
N ASN A 362 -24.67 9.21 -15.10
CA ASN A 362 -23.95 8.09 -14.51
C ASN A 362 -24.44 7.77 -13.08
N GLY A 363 -25.34 8.59 -12.54
CA GLY A 363 -25.85 8.47 -11.18
C GLY A 363 -24.98 9.16 -10.12
N ASP A 364 -23.98 9.93 -10.53
CA ASP A 364 -23.07 10.66 -9.64
C ASP A 364 -23.70 11.96 -9.17
N TRP A 365 -23.44 12.33 -7.91
CA TRP A 365 -23.99 13.56 -7.32
C TRP A 365 -23.32 14.81 -7.87
N SER A 366 -24.13 15.78 -8.28
CA SER A 366 -23.73 17.12 -8.69
C SER A 366 -24.57 18.20 -7.99
N ARG A 367 -24.07 19.43 -7.99
CA ARG A 367 -24.79 20.60 -7.46
C ARG A 367 -25.78 21.11 -8.51
N LYS A 368 -27.02 21.36 -8.08
CA LYS A 368 -28.02 21.98 -8.95
C LYS A 368 -27.61 23.39 -9.36
N ALA A 369 -27.65 23.66 -10.66
CA ALA A 369 -27.31 24.96 -11.22
C ALA A 369 -28.15 26.09 -10.59
N GLY A 370 -27.50 27.19 -10.20
CA GLY A 370 -28.15 28.37 -9.60
C GLY A 370 -28.60 28.22 -8.14
N MET A 371 -28.40 27.04 -7.52
CA MET A 371 -28.75 26.79 -6.12
C MET A 371 -27.56 26.92 -5.17
N TRP A 372 -26.36 27.23 -5.69
CA TRP A 372 -25.11 27.30 -4.94
C TRP A 372 -24.31 28.54 -5.33
N ASN A 373 -23.61 29.11 -4.36
CA ASN A 373 -22.63 30.15 -4.61
C ASN A 373 -21.33 29.53 -5.15
N GLU A 374 -20.87 30.00 -6.31
CA GLU A 374 -19.71 29.46 -7.02
C GLU A 374 -18.37 29.74 -6.33
N ASP A 375 -18.29 30.82 -5.53
CA ASP A 375 -17.05 31.23 -4.87
C ASP A 375 -16.75 30.42 -3.60
N ASN A 376 -17.81 29.96 -2.90
CA ASN A 376 -17.67 29.35 -1.57
C ASN A 376 -18.48 28.07 -1.35
N ASN A 377 -19.13 27.54 -2.39
CA ASN A 377 -19.93 26.32 -2.34
C ASN A 377 -21.01 26.32 -1.22
N THR A 378 -21.60 27.47 -0.92
CA THR A 378 -22.71 27.57 0.04
C THR A 378 -24.07 27.55 -0.66
N PRO A 379 -25.12 26.94 -0.07
CA PRO A 379 -26.45 26.90 -0.67
C PRO A 379 -27.12 28.28 -0.70
N ILE A 380 -27.76 28.61 -1.83
CA ILE A 380 -28.54 29.83 -2.04
C ILE A 380 -30.00 29.55 -1.67
N VAL A 381 -30.63 30.45 -0.92
CA VAL A 381 -32.09 30.43 -0.73
C VAL A 381 -32.73 31.25 -1.86
N PRO A 382 -33.47 30.63 -2.79
CA PRO A 382 -34.15 31.38 -3.84
C PRO A 382 -35.09 32.41 -3.22
N SER A 383 -35.10 33.63 -3.76
CA SER A 383 -36.10 34.63 -3.38
C SER A 383 -37.50 34.09 -3.64
N LYS A 384 -38.40 34.23 -2.66
CA LYS A 384 -39.80 33.79 -2.74
C LYS A 384 -40.58 34.48 -3.85
#